data_AF-A0A445GWZ6-F1
#
_entry.id   AF-A0A445GWZ6-F1
#
_cell.length_a   1.000
_cell.length_b   1.000
_cell.length_c   1.000
_cell.angle_alpha   90.00
_cell.angle_beta   90.00
_cell.angle_gamma   90.00
#
_symmetry.space_group_name_H-M   'P 1'
#
loop_
_entity.id
_entity.type
_entity.pdbx_description
1 polymer ?
#
loop_
_entity_poly.entity_id
_entity_poly.type
_entity_poly.pdbx_seq_one_letter_code
_entity_poly.pdbx_strand_id
1 'polypeptide(L)'
;MFLFFFKSHEEAKRFRFKVIPNWDDIVDLCAKDRATGLRAENFCHEKNIRPSKSGEKEGMISSMKEVAESLKEFVEVTKKKMENKKKMEIKEAQEVVHEVVSELDNIPNFNGALRHRAIDWLTENPIKFAIIKALPLDEKEDYILSFMP
;
A
#
# COMPACT_ATOMS: atom_id res chain seq x y z
N MET A 1 32.35 11.82 3.53
CA MET A 1 31.73 12.77 2.57
C MET A 1 30.20 12.63 2.43
N PHE A 2 29.52 11.75 3.18
CA PHE A 2 28.04 11.62 3.10
C PHE A 2 27.27 12.52 4.07
N LEU A 3 27.80 12.78 5.28
CA LEU A 3 27.19 13.72 6.24
C LEU A 3 27.09 15.16 5.70
N PHE A 4 27.95 15.53 4.77
CA PHE A 4 27.96 16.86 4.16
C PHE A 4 26.84 17.02 3.11
N PHE A 5 26.54 15.97 2.33
CA PHE A 5 25.49 16.00 1.31
C PHE A 5 24.09 16.13 1.93
N PHE A 6 23.84 15.40 3.03
CA PHE A 6 22.61 15.52 3.81
C PHE A 6 22.44 16.88 4.51
N LYS A 7 23.46 17.74 4.50
CA LYS A 7 23.38 19.09 5.07
C LYS A 7 22.88 20.15 4.11
N SER A 8 22.92 19.91 2.81
CA SER A 8 22.52 20.90 1.80
C SER A 8 21.11 20.70 1.25
N HIS A 9 20.48 19.54 1.42
CA HIS A 9 19.12 19.28 0.91
C HIS A 9 18.06 19.31 2.02
N GLU A 10 17.06 20.17 1.87
CA GLU A 10 16.00 20.40 2.84
C GLU A 10 15.08 19.17 3.05
N GLU A 11 14.80 18.42 1.98
CA GLU A 11 14.03 17.17 2.03
C GLU A 11 14.84 16.00 2.62
N ALA A 12 16.16 16.08 2.54
CA ALA A 12 17.05 15.06 3.05
C ALA A 12 17.23 15.15 4.58
N LYS A 13 16.78 16.24 5.21
CA LYS A 13 16.79 16.43 6.67
C LYS A 13 16.03 15.31 7.41
N ARG A 14 15.00 14.71 6.79
CA ARG A 14 14.20 13.59 7.35
C ARG A 14 14.97 12.27 7.47
N PHE A 15 16.11 12.14 6.80
CA PHE A 15 16.93 10.93 6.83
C PHE A 15 18.14 11.04 7.77
N ARG A 16 18.33 12.20 8.43
CA ARG A 16 19.50 12.50 9.29
C ARG A 16 19.65 11.63 10.54
N PHE A 17 18.66 10.81 10.87
CA PHE A 17 18.68 10.02 12.12
C PHE A 17 18.39 8.54 11.90
N LYS A 18 18.41 8.06 10.66
CA LYS A 18 18.29 6.62 10.40
C LYS A 18 19.68 6.00 10.39
N VAL A 19 19.97 5.21 11.41
CA VAL A 19 21.10 4.26 11.39
C VAL A 19 20.87 3.37 10.18
N ILE A 20 21.80 3.39 9.22
CA ILE A 20 21.75 2.52 8.06
C ILE A 20 22.21 1.14 8.53
N PRO A 21 21.33 0.12 8.62
CA PRO A 21 21.79 -1.23 8.87
C PRO A 21 22.72 -1.62 7.72
N ASN A 22 23.81 -2.33 8.02
CA ASN A 22 24.84 -2.71 7.06
C ASN A 22 25.77 -1.57 6.58
N TRP A 23 25.95 -0.52 7.38
CA TRP A 23 26.92 0.55 7.08
C TRP A 23 28.34 0.03 6.89
N ASP A 24 28.78 -0.90 7.74
CA ASP A 24 30.13 -1.46 7.66
C ASP A 24 30.38 -2.15 6.32
N ASP A 25 29.42 -2.93 5.82
CA ASP A 25 29.49 -3.56 4.49
C ASP A 25 29.59 -2.54 3.35
N ILE A 26 28.89 -1.40 3.46
CA ILE A 26 28.96 -0.31 2.46
C ILE A 26 30.34 0.36 2.50
N VAL A 27 30.88 0.60 3.71
CA VAL A 27 32.23 1.13 3.89
C VAL A 27 33.26 0.16 3.34
N ASP A 28 33.08 -1.13 3.57
CA ASP A 28 33.99 -2.19 3.12
C ASP A 28 33.96 -2.33 1.58
N LEU A 29 32.78 -2.18 0.97
CA LEU A 29 32.62 -2.12 -0.49
C LEU A 29 33.32 -0.88 -1.09
N CYS A 30 33.13 0.30 -0.49
CA CYS A 30 33.80 1.53 -0.92
C CYS A 30 35.31 1.52 -0.65
N ALA A 31 35.76 0.84 0.41
CA ALA A 31 37.17 0.66 0.71
C ALA A 31 37.85 -0.32 -0.25
N LYS A 32 37.12 -1.37 -0.70
CA LYS A 32 37.55 -2.27 -1.77
C LYS A 32 37.76 -1.54 -3.10
N ASP A 33 36.89 -0.58 -3.44
CA ASP A 33 37.11 0.30 -4.61
C ASP A 33 38.34 1.21 -4.46
N ARG A 34 38.76 1.49 -3.22
CA ARG A 34 39.96 2.29 -2.93
C ARG A 34 41.26 1.51 -3.04
N ALA A 35 41.23 0.18 -3.03
CA ALA A 35 42.41 -0.67 -3.17
C ALA A 35 42.81 -0.92 -4.64
N THR A 36 41.92 -0.60 -5.59
CA THR A 36 42.27 -0.59 -7.02
C THR A 36 42.62 0.84 -7.41
N GLY A 37 43.81 1.29 -7.02
CA GLY A 37 44.32 2.63 -7.30
C GLY A 37 44.57 2.89 -8.78
N LEU A 38 43.51 3.06 -9.59
CA LEU A 38 43.58 3.69 -10.90
C LEU A 38 42.70 4.95 -10.94
N ARG A 39 43.17 5.93 -10.17
CA ARG A 39 43.29 7.35 -10.51
C ARG A 39 42.19 7.93 -11.42
N ALA A 40 41.29 8.67 -10.78
CA ALA A 40 40.70 9.86 -11.37
C ALA A 40 41.80 10.74 -12.01
N GLU A 41 41.52 11.23 -13.22
CA GLU A 41 42.26 12.25 -13.97
C GLU A 41 43.49 11.77 -14.76
N ASN A 42 43.25 11.37 -16.01
CA ASN A 42 43.62 12.17 -17.19
C ASN A 42 43.23 11.43 -18.49
N PHE A 43 43.09 12.24 -19.55
CA PHE A 43 43.17 11.85 -20.97
C PHE A 43 41.83 11.81 -21.74
N CYS A 44 41.29 13.01 -21.98
CA CYS A 44 40.94 13.30 -23.37
C CYS A 44 42.20 13.11 -24.22
N HIS A 45 42.05 12.42 -25.36
CA HIS A 45 42.91 12.41 -26.55
C HIS A 45 43.75 11.16 -26.88
N GLU A 46 43.16 10.03 -27.27
CA GLU A 46 43.72 9.31 -28.43
C GLU A 46 42.65 8.43 -29.10
N LYS A 47 42.43 8.69 -30.39
CA LYS A 47 41.72 7.81 -31.32
C LYS A 47 42.34 6.42 -31.24
N ASN A 48 41.52 5.39 -31.01
CA ASN A 48 41.56 4.10 -31.72
C ASN A 48 40.42 3.19 -31.23
N ILE A 49 39.17 3.59 -31.47
CA ILE A 49 38.05 2.63 -31.43
C ILE A 49 38.12 1.85 -32.73
N ARG A 50 38.74 0.67 -32.67
CA ARG A 50 38.57 -0.37 -33.68
C ARG A 50 37.10 -0.82 -33.63
N PRO A 51 36.43 -1.02 -34.77
CA PRO A 51 35.07 -1.54 -34.76
C PRO A 51 35.15 -3.04 -34.48
N SER A 52 34.90 -3.46 -33.23
CA SER A 52 34.80 -4.89 -32.92
C SER A 52 33.49 -5.22 -32.21
N LYS A 53 32.60 -5.77 -33.03
CA LYS A 53 31.59 -6.81 -32.80
C LYS A 53 30.39 -6.47 -31.92
N SER A 54 29.25 -6.48 -32.61
CA SER A 54 27.86 -6.30 -32.22
C SER A 54 27.29 -7.28 -31.17
N GLY A 55 28.10 -8.01 -30.40
CA GLY A 55 27.63 -9.10 -29.51
C GLY A 55 27.24 -8.66 -28.09
N GLU A 56 27.90 -7.66 -27.50
CA GLU A 56 27.66 -7.28 -26.09
C GLU A 56 26.41 -6.42 -25.89
N LYS A 57 25.98 -5.71 -26.94
CA LYS A 57 24.74 -4.92 -26.90
C LYS A 57 23.51 -5.82 -26.76
N GLU A 58 23.51 -6.99 -27.40
CA GLU A 58 22.40 -7.95 -27.37
C GLU A 58 22.13 -8.52 -25.97
N GLY A 59 23.16 -8.77 -25.16
CA GLY A 59 23.02 -9.25 -23.79
C GLY A 59 22.36 -8.23 -22.85
N MET A 60 22.66 -6.94 -23.02
CA MET A 60 22.02 -5.86 -22.25
C MET A 60 20.53 -5.71 -22.59
N ILE A 61 20.15 -5.75 -23.88
CA ILE A 61 18.75 -5.70 -24.30
C ILE A 61 17.97 -6.92 -23.83
N SER A 62 18.59 -8.11 -23.83
CA SER A 62 17.98 -9.33 -23.28
C SER A 62 17.71 -9.20 -21.78
N SER A 63 18.68 -8.70 -21.02
CA SER A 63 18.54 -8.48 -19.56
C SER A 63 17.46 -7.44 -19.24
N MET A 64 17.40 -6.35 -20.01
CA MET A 64 16.35 -5.33 -19.84
C MET A 64 14.96 -5.85 -20.18
N LYS A 65 14.84 -6.76 -21.17
CA LYS A 65 13.58 -7.40 -21.52
C LYS A 65 13.08 -8.30 -20.38
N GLU A 66 13.95 -9.09 -19.78
CA GLU A 66 13.61 -9.96 -18.64
C GLU A 66 13.14 -9.13 -17.43
N VAL A 67 13.81 -8.01 -17.13
CA VAL A 67 13.37 -7.08 -16.09
C VAL A 67 12.01 -6.46 -16.41
N ALA A 68 11.75 -6.09 -17.68
CA ALA A 68 10.45 -5.56 -18.09
C ALA A 68 9.32 -6.60 -17.96
N GLU A 69 9.60 -7.86 -18.29
CA GLU A 69 8.65 -8.97 -18.12
C GLU A 69 8.37 -9.23 -16.63
N SER A 70 9.40 -9.24 -15.78
CA SER A 70 9.27 -9.40 -14.32
C SER A 70 8.47 -8.26 -13.68
N LEU A 71 8.70 -7.01 -14.10
CA LEU A 71 7.93 -5.86 -13.61
C LEU A 71 6.47 -5.93 -14.04
N LYS A 72 6.20 -6.40 -15.27
CA LYS A 72 4.83 -6.59 -15.75
C LYS A 72 4.09 -7.63 -14.91
N GLU A 73 4.72 -8.76 -14.61
CA GLU A 73 4.15 -9.79 -13.73
C GLU A 73 3.90 -9.25 -12.32
N PHE A 74 4.85 -8.50 -11.76
CA PHE A 74 4.70 -7.89 -10.43
C PHE A 74 3.52 -6.90 -10.37
N VAL A 75 3.32 -6.08 -11.40
CA VAL A 75 2.17 -5.17 -11.50
C VAL A 75 0.85 -5.94 -11.59
N GLU A 76 0.81 -7.04 -12.35
CA GLU A 76 -0.40 -7.87 -12.45
C GLU A 76 -0.75 -8.54 -11.12
N VAL A 77 0.25 -9.10 -10.43
CA VAL A 77 0.07 -9.73 -9.11
C VAL A 77 -0.43 -8.72 -8.07
N THR A 78 0.17 -7.52 -8.04
CA THR A 78 -0.24 -6.46 -7.11
C THR A 78 -1.64 -5.94 -7.40
N LYS A 79 -2.02 -5.76 -8.67
CA LYS A 79 -3.38 -5.39 -9.08
C LYS A 79 -4.40 -6.44 -8.61
N LYS A 80 -4.15 -7.72 -8.86
CA LYS A 80 -5.04 -8.82 -8.44
C LYS A 80 -5.19 -8.89 -6.92
N LYS A 81 -4.11 -8.66 -6.17
CA LYS A 81 -4.14 -8.62 -4.70
C LYS A 81 -5.03 -7.48 -4.18
N MET A 82 -4.93 -6.28 -4.77
CA MET A 82 -5.78 -5.15 -4.40
C MET A 82 -7.26 -5.38 -4.74
N GLU A 83 -7.56 -5.94 -5.91
CA GLU A 83 -8.94 -6.30 -6.28
C GLU A 83 -9.54 -7.35 -5.33
N ASN A 84 -8.76 -8.37 -4.97
CA ASN A 84 -9.21 -9.39 -4.02
C ASN A 84 -9.42 -8.80 -2.61
N LYS A 85 -8.54 -7.89 -2.18
CA LYS A 85 -8.70 -7.18 -0.91
C LYS A 85 -9.99 -6.35 -0.89
N LYS A 86 -10.24 -5.56 -1.94
CA LYS A 86 -11.46 -4.78 -2.08
C LYS A 86 -12.71 -5.66 -2.10
N LYS A 87 -12.65 -6.82 -2.76
CA LYS A 87 -13.75 -7.81 -2.75
C LYS A 87 -14.03 -8.39 -1.36
N MET A 88 -13.00 -8.56 -0.53
CA MET A 88 -13.14 -9.03 0.84
C MET A 88 -13.77 -7.94 1.73
N GLU A 89 -13.30 -6.71 1.64
CA GLU A 89 -13.87 -5.55 2.37
C GLU A 89 -15.35 -5.32 2.00
N ILE A 90 -15.71 -5.45 0.73
CA ILE A 90 -17.11 -5.34 0.28
C ILE A 90 -17.96 -6.49 0.82
N LYS A 91 -17.43 -7.72 0.87
CA LYS A 91 -18.16 -8.88 1.43
C LYS A 91 -18.44 -8.70 2.91
N GLU A 92 -17.45 -8.26 3.68
CA GLU A 92 -17.58 -7.99 5.11
C GLU A 92 -18.61 -6.89 5.37
N ALA A 93 -18.55 -5.78 4.63
CA ALA A 93 -19.55 -4.72 4.73
C ALA A 93 -20.96 -5.22 4.35
N GLN A 94 -21.06 -6.07 3.33
CA GLN A 94 -22.33 -6.66 2.90
C GLN A 94 -22.94 -7.56 3.99
N GLU A 95 -22.12 -8.33 4.70
CA GLU A 95 -22.56 -9.20 5.81
C GLU A 95 -23.16 -8.39 6.96
N VAL A 96 -22.51 -7.30 7.36
CA VAL A 96 -23.02 -6.39 8.41
C VAL A 96 -24.38 -5.79 8.00
N VAL A 97 -24.52 -5.34 6.76
CA VAL A 97 -25.78 -4.78 6.27
C VAL A 97 -26.90 -5.82 6.27
N HIS A 98 -26.63 -7.06 5.83
CA HIS A 98 -27.61 -8.15 5.87
C HIS A 98 -28.06 -8.46 7.30
N GLU A 99 -27.14 -8.48 8.26
CA GLU A 99 -27.48 -8.71 9.67
C GLU A 99 -28.40 -7.60 10.21
N VAL A 100 -28.07 -6.33 9.96
CA VAL A 100 -28.90 -5.17 10.35
C VAL A 100 -30.30 -5.25 9.75
N VAL A 101 -30.40 -5.55 8.45
CA VAL A 101 -31.70 -5.67 7.77
C VAL A 101 -32.53 -6.80 8.39
N SER A 102 -31.91 -7.95 8.64
CA SER A 102 -32.60 -9.11 9.22
C SER A 102 -33.16 -8.83 10.62
N GLU A 103 -32.42 -8.10 11.45
CA GLU A 103 -32.88 -7.68 12.78
C GLU A 103 -34.04 -6.68 12.72
N LEU A 104 -34.02 -5.76 11.74
CA LEU A 104 -35.13 -4.81 11.53
C LEU A 104 -36.39 -5.50 10.98
N ASP A 105 -36.23 -6.54 10.16
CA ASP A 105 -37.35 -7.35 9.67
C ASP A 105 -38.09 -8.10 10.79
N ASN A 106 -37.41 -8.42 11.88
CA ASN A 106 -38.03 -9.02 13.06
C ASN A 106 -38.93 -8.05 13.84
N ILE A 107 -38.89 -6.73 13.55
CA ILE A 107 -39.72 -5.73 14.21
C ILE A 107 -41.06 -5.61 13.47
N PRO A 108 -42.18 -6.10 14.05
CA PRO A 108 -43.43 -6.33 13.33
C PRO A 108 -44.12 -5.06 12.81
N ASN A 109 -43.87 -3.89 13.42
CA ASN A 109 -44.52 -2.62 13.05
C ASN A 109 -43.55 -1.57 12.49
N PHE A 110 -42.31 -1.95 12.19
CA PHE A 110 -41.29 -0.96 11.86
C PHE A 110 -41.51 -0.34 10.48
N ASN A 111 -41.80 0.97 10.48
CA ASN A 111 -42.16 1.76 9.30
C ASN A 111 -41.14 1.63 8.15
N GLY A 112 -41.62 1.24 6.96
CA GLY A 112 -40.80 1.11 5.75
C GLY A 112 -40.04 2.37 5.34
N ALA A 113 -40.58 3.56 5.61
CA ALA A 113 -39.88 4.81 5.33
C ALA A 113 -38.71 5.08 6.29
N LEU A 114 -38.83 4.62 7.55
CA LEU A 114 -37.78 4.76 8.57
C LEU A 114 -36.73 3.65 8.48
N ARG A 115 -37.07 2.52 7.86
CA ARG A 115 -36.14 1.40 7.64
C ARG A 115 -34.84 1.82 6.97
N HIS A 116 -34.91 2.58 5.88
CA HIS A 116 -33.69 3.01 5.19
C HIS A 116 -32.81 3.89 6.07
N ARG A 117 -33.41 4.83 6.82
CA ARG A 117 -32.67 5.70 7.75
C ARG A 117 -32.07 4.92 8.92
N ALA A 118 -32.80 3.94 9.44
CA ALA A 118 -32.32 3.09 10.52
C ALA A 118 -31.17 2.19 10.08
N ILE A 119 -31.21 1.66 8.85
CA ILE A 119 -30.10 0.89 8.27
C ILE A 119 -28.84 1.75 8.23
N ASP A 120 -28.91 2.97 7.68
CA ASP A 120 -27.77 3.89 7.64
C ASP A 120 -27.27 4.21 9.06
N TRP A 121 -28.19 4.54 9.98
CA TRP A 121 -27.85 4.91 11.36
C TRP A 121 -27.22 3.79 12.19
N LEU A 122 -27.61 2.53 11.95
CA LEU A 122 -27.08 1.34 12.63
C LEU A 122 -25.77 0.85 12.01
N THR A 123 -25.62 0.98 10.69
CA THR A 123 -24.37 0.60 10.00
C THR A 123 -23.23 1.57 10.29
N GLU A 124 -23.53 2.84 10.60
CA GLU A 124 -22.54 3.84 11.02
C GLU A 124 -21.89 3.54 12.38
N ASN A 125 -22.57 2.77 13.25
CA ASN A 125 -22.06 2.51 14.60
C ASN A 125 -22.41 1.09 15.08
N PRO A 126 -21.42 0.17 15.12
CA PRO A 126 -21.67 -1.22 15.51
C PRO A 126 -22.14 -1.38 16.96
N ILE A 127 -21.83 -0.42 17.84
CA ILE A 127 -22.28 -0.44 19.24
C ILE A 127 -23.80 -0.25 19.31
N LYS A 128 -24.36 0.64 18.49
CA LYS A 128 -25.82 0.84 18.43
C LYS A 128 -26.52 -0.45 18.01
N PHE A 129 -25.96 -1.12 17.00
CA PHE A 129 -26.51 -2.39 16.53
C PHE A 129 -26.44 -3.49 17.60
N ALA A 130 -25.34 -3.58 18.36
CA ALA A 130 -25.23 -4.52 19.48
C ALA A 130 -26.29 -4.26 20.56
N ILE A 131 -26.63 -2.99 20.84
CA ILE A 131 -27.71 -2.64 21.78
C ILE A 131 -29.06 -3.11 21.24
N ILE A 132 -29.39 -2.82 19.97
CA ILE A 132 -30.64 -3.28 19.34
C ILE A 132 -30.78 -4.80 19.42
N LYS A 133 -29.69 -5.56 19.23
CA LYS A 133 -29.71 -7.02 19.36
C LYS A 133 -30.01 -7.52 20.78
N ALA A 134 -29.60 -6.77 21.80
CA ALA A 134 -29.79 -7.14 23.19
C ALA A 134 -31.18 -6.72 23.74
N LEU A 135 -31.85 -5.77 23.08
CA LEU A 135 -33.17 -5.29 23.49
C LEU A 135 -34.29 -6.29 23.15
N PRO A 136 -35.34 -6.37 23.99
CA PRO A 136 -36.52 -7.15 23.67
C PRO A 136 -37.27 -6.53 22.48
N LEU A 137 -37.97 -7.35 21.69
CA LEU A 137 -38.55 -6.97 20.39
C LEU A 137 -39.50 -5.76 20.47
N ASP A 138 -40.22 -5.62 21.57
CA ASP A 138 -41.17 -4.54 21.86
C ASP A 138 -40.49 -3.19 22.15
N GLU A 139 -39.25 -3.17 22.61
CA GLU A 139 -38.50 -1.94 22.92
C GLU A 139 -37.61 -1.46 21.77
N LYS A 140 -37.31 -2.32 20.79
CA LYS A 140 -36.38 -1.99 19.68
C LYS A 140 -36.87 -0.80 18.86
N GLU A 141 -38.17 -0.73 18.56
CA GLU A 141 -38.74 0.38 17.78
C GLU A 141 -38.62 1.71 18.54
N ASP A 142 -39.05 1.74 19.79
CA ASP A 142 -39.01 2.94 20.64
C ASP A 142 -37.57 3.46 20.82
N TYR A 143 -36.60 2.56 20.98
CA TYR A 143 -35.20 2.93 21.03
C TYR A 143 -34.73 3.57 19.73
N ILE A 144 -35.03 2.97 18.58
CA ILE A 144 -34.62 3.54 17.28
C ILE A 144 -35.26 4.92 17.11
N LEU A 145 -36.56 5.07 17.37
CA LEU A 145 -37.26 6.35 17.23
C LEU A 145 -36.75 7.44 18.18
N SER A 146 -36.25 7.05 19.36
CA SER A 146 -35.76 8.00 20.37
C SER A 146 -34.37 8.56 20.05
N PHE A 147 -33.51 7.75 19.41
CA PHE A 147 -32.09 8.09 19.20
C PHE A 147 -31.71 8.30 17.73
N MET A 148 -32.57 7.89 16.80
CA MET A 148 -32.42 8.19 15.38
C MET A 148 -32.89 9.62 15.11
N PRO A 149 -32.07 10.46 14.45
CA PRO A 149 -32.41 11.84 14.13
C PRO A 149 -33.47 12.00 13.03
#